data_AF-X1RCD3-F1
#
_entry.id   AF-X1RCD3-F1
#
_cell.length_a   1.000
_cell.length_b   1.000
_cell.length_c   1.000
_cell.angle_alpha   90.00
_cell.angle_beta   90.00
_cell.angle_gamma   90.00
#
_symmetry.space_group_name_H-M   'P 1'
#
loop_
_entity.id
_entity.type
_entity.pdbx_description
1 polymer ?
#
loop_
_entity_poly.entity_id
_entity_poly.type
_entity_poly.pdbx_seq_one_letter_code
_entity_poly.pdbx_strand_id
1 'polypeptide(L)'
;QLGRYNEALEVAENNYFRQWEGVSKAYASYVDAYLLRGLNHFNGGKYDQALQDYLKAMEYPDNMMVAEPYRGGRSSQVHYFIGTAYEELGDMESANKHYQKSVNKKQDKELSEIHYYKALSLAKLGRKDEAKRIFNGLIHIGENKLGHPEEDFFAKFGEKQTPDDKKADAYFLMGLGNLGNGDLESARKDLAQAVELNINHIWAAALLIQLNSGKSISYDK
;
A
#
# COMPACT_ATOMS: atom_id res chain seq x y z
N GLN A 1 -11.63 6.66 -2.67
CA GLN A 1 -12.16 7.65 -1.71
C GLN A 1 -13.61 7.40 -1.29
N LEU A 2 -14.56 7.15 -2.19
CA LEU A 2 -15.98 7.06 -1.83
C LEU A 2 -16.43 5.72 -1.21
N GLY A 3 -15.54 4.74 -1.05
CA GLY A 3 -15.91 3.39 -0.57
C GLY A 3 -16.76 2.57 -1.55
N ARG A 4 -17.04 3.10 -2.75
CA ARG A 4 -17.87 2.49 -3.81
C ARG A 4 -17.05 1.53 -4.67
N TYR A 5 -16.40 0.56 -4.03
CA TYR A 5 -15.45 -0.33 -4.72
C TYR A 5 -16.13 -1.21 -5.77
N ASN A 6 -17.35 -1.68 -5.51
CA ASN A 6 -18.09 -2.52 -6.47
C ASN A 6 -18.41 -1.76 -7.77
N GLU A 7 -18.86 -0.52 -7.67
CA GLU A 7 -19.15 0.33 -8.83
C GLU A 7 -17.87 0.62 -9.64
N ALA A 8 -16.75 0.88 -8.94
CA ALA A 8 -15.46 1.09 -9.60
C ALA A 8 -14.97 -0.16 -10.35
N LEU A 9 -15.15 -1.34 -9.76
CA LEU A 9 -14.76 -2.62 -10.36
C LEU A 9 -15.66 -2.98 -11.55
N GLU A 10 -16.96 -2.74 -11.46
CA GLU A 10 -17.89 -2.95 -12.58
C GLU A 10 -17.49 -2.13 -13.81
N VAL A 11 -17.09 -0.87 -13.62
CA VAL A 11 -16.56 -0.04 -14.70
C VAL A 11 -15.23 -0.59 -15.21
N ALA A 12 -14.32 -0.98 -14.32
CA ALA A 12 -13.00 -1.46 -14.70
C ALA A 12 -13.03 -2.79 -15.48
N GLU A 13 -13.95 -3.70 -15.15
CA GLU A 13 -14.06 -5.02 -15.78
C GLU A 13 -14.81 -5.01 -17.10
N ASN A 14 -15.83 -4.15 -17.23
CA ASN A 14 -16.67 -4.11 -18.43
C ASN A 14 -16.15 -3.18 -19.53
N ASN A 15 -15.01 -2.50 -19.30
CA ASN A 15 -14.42 -1.60 -20.27
C ASN A 15 -13.08 -2.12 -20.80
N TYR A 16 -12.77 -1.77 -22.06
CA TYR A 16 -11.50 -2.06 -22.70
C TYR A 16 -10.65 -0.80 -22.76
N PHE A 17 -9.52 -0.78 -22.06
CA PHE A 17 -8.65 0.39 -21.97
C PHE A 17 -7.56 0.32 -23.03
N ARG A 18 -7.69 1.15 -24.08
CA ARG A 18 -6.70 1.22 -25.17
C ARG A 18 -5.40 1.88 -24.70
N GLN A 19 -4.24 1.47 -25.24
CA GLN A 19 -2.86 1.76 -24.79
C GLN A 19 -2.41 3.25 -24.79
N TRP A 20 -3.31 4.22 -24.97
CA TRP A 20 -2.99 5.65 -24.91
C TRP A 20 -3.24 6.21 -23.48
N GLU A 21 -2.53 7.28 -23.13
CA GLU A 21 -2.38 7.88 -21.79
C GLU A 21 -3.50 7.58 -20.77
N GLY A 22 -3.16 6.92 -19.66
CA GLY A 22 -4.08 6.69 -18.53
C GLY A 22 -4.23 5.23 -18.10
N VAL A 23 -3.77 4.27 -18.90
CA VAL A 23 -3.83 2.82 -18.58
C VAL A 23 -3.21 2.52 -17.21
N SER A 24 -2.07 3.13 -16.88
CA SER A 24 -1.43 2.95 -15.57
C SER A 24 -2.28 3.47 -14.41
N LYS A 25 -3.01 4.57 -14.59
CA LYS A 25 -3.91 5.13 -13.55
C LYS A 25 -5.18 4.30 -13.38
N ALA A 26 -5.76 3.83 -14.49
CA ALA A 26 -6.91 2.93 -14.47
C ALA A 26 -6.56 1.61 -13.76
N TYR A 27 -5.42 1.00 -14.12
CA TYR A 27 -4.94 -0.21 -13.46
C TYR A 27 -4.58 0.03 -11.98
N ALA A 28 -3.94 1.15 -11.63
CA ALA A 28 -3.68 1.49 -10.23
C ALA A 28 -4.98 1.59 -9.40
N SER A 29 -6.02 2.21 -9.98
CA SER A 29 -7.35 2.32 -9.37
C SER A 29 -8.05 0.97 -9.25
N TYR A 30 -7.90 0.08 -10.24
CA TYR A 30 -8.38 -1.30 -10.20
C TYR A 30 -7.75 -2.07 -9.04
N VAL A 31 -6.42 -2.01 -8.91
CA VAL A 31 -5.69 -2.65 -7.81
C VAL A 31 -6.12 -2.06 -6.47
N ASP A 32 -6.24 -0.73 -6.35
CA ASP A 32 -6.73 -0.08 -5.13
C ASP A 32 -8.15 -0.52 -4.75
N ALA A 33 -9.06 -0.59 -5.72
CA ALA A 33 -10.44 -0.99 -5.47
C ALA A 33 -10.50 -2.42 -4.91
N TYR A 34 -9.76 -3.34 -5.50
CA TYR A 34 -9.68 -4.72 -5.00
C TYR A 34 -9.01 -4.79 -3.63
N LEU A 35 -7.86 -4.15 -3.42
CA LEU A 35 -7.17 -4.19 -2.14
C LEU A 35 -7.99 -3.55 -1.02
N LEU A 36 -8.65 -2.42 -1.26
CA LEU A 36 -9.43 -1.73 -0.23
C LEU A 36 -10.77 -2.43 0.04
N ARG A 37 -11.40 -3.06 -0.97
CA ARG A 37 -12.56 -3.93 -0.75
C ARG A 37 -12.17 -5.17 0.05
N GLY A 38 -11.06 -5.80 -0.31
CA GLY A 38 -10.50 -6.93 0.42
C GLY A 38 -10.17 -6.56 1.86
N LEU A 39 -9.61 -5.37 2.10
CA LEU A 39 -9.34 -4.85 3.44
C LEU A 39 -10.61 -4.67 4.25
N ASN A 40 -11.69 -4.19 3.64
CA ASN A 40 -13.00 -4.09 4.29
C ASN A 40 -13.57 -5.48 4.64
N HIS A 41 -13.46 -6.46 3.73
CA HIS A 41 -13.85 -7.84 4.02
C HIS A 41 -13.02 -8.44 5.16
N PHE A 42 -11.70 -8.26 5.12
CA PHE A 42 -10.75 -8.74 6.12
C PHE A 42 -11.07 -8.17 7.51
N ASN A 43 -11.27 -6.85 7.59
CA ASN A 43 -11.67 -6.17 8.82
C ASN A 43 -13.06 -6.62 9.33
N GLY A 44 -13.89 -7.22 8.48
CA GLY A 44 -15.18 -7.80 8.84
C GLY A 44 -15.14 -9.30 9.18
N GLY A 45 -13.94 -9.91 9.25
CA GLY A 45 -13.76 -11.35 9.49
C GLY A 45 -14.11 -12.23 8.28
N LYS A 46 -14.32 -11.63 7.10
CA LYS A 46 -14.68 -12.33 5.86
C LYS A 46 -13.42 -12.68 5.08
N TYR A 47 -12.59 -13.54 5.65
CA TYR A 47 -11.24 -13.79 5.15
C TYR A 47 -11.20 -14.45 3.76
N ASP A 48 -12.14 -15.35 3.45
CA ASP A 48 -12.26 -15.92 2.11
C ASP A 48 -12.56 -14.87 1.03
N GLN A 49 -13.47 -13.94 1.33
CA GLN A 49 -13.81 -12.85 0.40
C GLN A 49 -12.65 -11.87 0.24
N ALA A 50 -11.94 -11.59 1.34
CA ALA A 50 -10.72 -10.78 1.30
C ALA A 50 -9.64 -11.43 0.43
N LEU A 51 -9.41 -12.75 0.59
CA LEU A 51 -8.46 -13.50 -0.21
C LEU A 51 -8.81 -13.45 -1.71
N GLN A 52 -10.08 -13.63 -2.08
CA GLN A 52 -10.53 -13.51 -3.47
C GLN A 52 -10.23 -12.13 -4.05
N ASP A 53 -10.50 -11.06 -3.29
CA ASP A 53 -10.21 -9.69 -3.70
C ASP A 53 -8.70 -9.45 -3.87
N TYR A 54 -7.88 -9.94 -2.95
CA TYR A 54 -6.43 -9.79 -3.04
C TYR A 54 -5.81 -10.59 -4.19
N LEU A 55 -6.35 -11.77 -4.50
CA LEU A 55 -5.95 -12.55 -5.66
C LEU A 55 -6.29 -11.81 -6.96
N LYS A 56 -7.47 -11.18 -7.03
CA LYS A 56 -7.87 -10.34 -8.17
C LYS A 56 -6.99 -9.11 -8.36
N ALA A 57 -6.53 -8.49 -7.26
CA ALA A 57 -5.57 -7.39 -7.29
C ALA A 57 -4.19 -7.79 -7.87
N MET A 58 -3.88 -9.09 -7.93
CA MET A 58 -2.63 -9.64 -8.47
C MET A 58 -2.70 -9.95 -9.96
N GLU A 59 -3.91 -9.97 -10.54
CA GLU A 59 -4.11 -10.26 -11.95
C GLU A 59 -3.71 -9.07 -12.82
N TYR A 60 -3.30 -9.36 -14.05
CA TYR A 60 -3.02 -8.39 -15.11
C TYR A 60 -4.02 -8.61 -16.25
N PRO A 61 -5.22 -8.02 -16.18
CA PRO A 61 -6.30 -8.36 -17.10
C PRO A 61 -5.99 -7.91 -18.54
N ASP A 62 -6.26 -8.79 -19.52
CA ASP A 62 -6.02 -8.51 -20.95
C ASP A 62 -6.78 -7.26 -21.43
N ASN A 63 -7.99 -7.00 -20.88
CA ASN A 63 -8.81 -5.84 -21.21
C ASN A 63 -8.18 -4.51 -20.77
N MET A 64 -7.18 -4.54 -19.90
CA MET A 64 -6.41 -3.36 -19.47
C MET A 64 -5.07 -3.22 -20.19
N MET A 65 -4.66 -4.22 -20.98
CA MET A 65 -3.37 -4.24 -21.70
C MET A 65 -2.16 -3.89 -20.82
N VAL A 66 -2.18 -4.37 -19.57
CA VAL A 66 -1.07 -4.25 -18.62
C VAL A 66 -0.35 -5.59 -18.49
N ALA A 67 0.93 -5.53 -18.16
CA ALA A 67 1.74 -6.69 -17.81
C ALA A 67 2.41 -6.46 -16.46
N GLU A 68 2.95 -7.52 -15.87
CA GLU A 68 3.71 -7.41 -14.63
C GLU A 68 4.86 -6.41 -14.77
N PRO A 69 4.93 -5.37 -13.90
CA PRO A 69 6.03 -4.44 -13.92
C PRO A 69 7.36 -5.13 -13.64
N TYR A 70 8.39 -4.83 -14.43
CA TYR A 70 9.72 -5.43 -14.28
C TYR A 70 10.33 -5.28 -12.87
N ARG A 71 10.02 -4.18 -12.18
CA ARG A 71 10.45 -3.91 -10.80
C ARG A 71 9.37 -4.21 -9.77
N GLY A 72 8.53 -5.21 -10.04
CA GLY A 72 7.54 -5.76 -9.11
C GLY A 72 6.33 -4.86 -8.85
N GLY A 73 6.42 -3.54 -9.04
CA GLY A 73 5.33 -2.60 -8.79
C GLY A 73 4.73 -2.80 -7.40
N ARG A 74 3.43 -3.09 -7.32
CA ARG A 74 2.70 -3.31 -6.07
C ARG A 74 2.73 -4.76 -5.58
N SER A 75 3.53 -5.64 -6.18
CA SER A 75 3.52 -7.08 -5.88
C SER A 75 3.79 -7.39 -4.41
N SER A 76 4.71 -6.66 -3.74
CA SER A 76 4.97 -6.89 -2.30
C SER A 76 3.76 -6.54 -1.44
N GLN A 77 3.02 -5.47 -1.78
CA GLN A 77 1.77 -5.12 -1.12
C GLN A 77 0.70 -6.20 -1.29
N VAL A 78 0.47 -6.63 -2.54
CA VAL A 78 -0.56 -7.64 -2.84
C VAL A 78 -0.20 -8.99 -2.20
N HIS A 79 1.05 -9.43 -2.29
CA HIS A 79 1.50 -10.66 -1.64
C HIS A 79 1.40 -10.61 -0.12
N TYR A 80 1.69 -9.47 0.50
CA TYR A 80 1.48 -9.29 1.94
C TYR A 80 0.00 -9.52 2.32
N PHE A 81 -0.93 -8.85 1.63
CA PHE A 81 -2.37 -9.00 1.91
C PHE A 81 -2.89 -10.41 1.69
N ILE A 82 -2.43 -11.09 0.63
CA ILE A 82 -2.75 -12.50 0.40
C ILE A 82 -2.20 -13.37 1.55
N GLY A 83 -0.96 -13.12 1.96
CA GLY A 83 -0.33 -13.83 3.08
C GLY A 83 -1.11 -13.68 4.38
N THR A 84 -1.55 -12.46 4.71
CA THR A 84 -2.36 -12.21 5.91
C THR A 84 -3.73 -12.87 5.84
N ALA A 85 -4.34 -12.95 4.65
CA ALA A 85 -5.62 -13.63 4.49
C ALA A 85 -5.48 -15.14 4.70
N TYR A 86 -4.43 -15.76 4.15
CA TYR A 86 -4.14 -17.18 4.41
C TYR A 86 -3.82 -17.46 5.88
N GLU A 87 -3.08 -16.58 6.54
CA GLU A 87 -2.76 -16.69 7.96
C GLU A 87 -4.04 -16.70 8.83
N GLU A 88 -4.98 -15.78 8.60
CA GLU A 88 -6.26 -15.75 9.32
C GLU A 88 -7.18 -16.94 8.98
N LEU A 89 -7.00 -17.55 7.80
CA LEU A 89 -7.67 -18.81 7.42
C LEU A 89 -6.99 -20.05 8.01
N GLY A 90 -5.87 -19.89 8.74
CA GLY A 90 -5.11 -20.99 9.35
C GLY A 90 -4.15 -21.72 8.41
N ASP A 91 -4.04 -21.28 7.14
CA ASP A 91 -3.09 -21.85 6.17
C ASP A 91 -1.73 -21.12 6.25
N MET A 92 -0.97 -21.48 7.28
CA MET A 92 0.36 -20.91 7.51
C MET A 92 1.38 -21.26 6.41
N GLU A 93 1.19 -22.36 5.69
CA GLU A 93 2.08 -22.74 4.58
C GLU A 93 1.93 -21.74 3.43
N SER A 94 0.69 -21.51 2.99
CA SER A 94 0.40 -20.53 1.94
C SER A 94 0.74 -19.11 2.39
N ALA A 95 0.49 -18.76 3.65
CA ALA A 95 0.86 -17.46 4.21
C ALA A 95 2.37 -17.20 4.07
N ASN A 96 3.21 -18.13 4.58
CA ASN A 96 4.67 -18.03 4.52
C ASN A 96 5.18 -17.98 3.08
N LYS A 97 4.59 -18.76 2.18
CA LYS A 97 4.93 -18.73 0.75
C LYS A 97 4.69 -17.34 0.15
N HIS A 98 3.58 -16.70 0.49
CA HIS A 98 3.25 -15.36 0.00
C HIS A 98 4.10 -14.26 0.64
N TYR A 99 4.38 -14.34 1.94
CA TYR A 99 5.36 -13.44 2.57
C TYR A 99 6.75 -13.56 1.92
N GLN A 100 7.22 -14.78 1.63
CA GLN A 100 8.49 -14.98 0.96
C GLN A 100 8.50 -14.39 -0.46
N LYS A 101 7.40 -14.54 -1.21
CA LYS A 101 7.23 -13.88 -2.51
C LYS A 101 7.32 -12.36 -2.37
N SER A 102 6.63 -11.76 -1.41
CA SER A 102 6.67 -10.31 -1.14
C SER A 102 8.10 -9.81 -0.92
N VAL A 103 8.88 -10.52 -0.11
CA VAL A 103 10.28 -10.17 0.19
C VAL A 103 11.21 -10.31 -1.01
N ASN A 104 11.00 -11.34 -1.83
CA ASN A 104 11.85 -11.67 -2.97
C ASN A 104 11.52 -10.86 -4.24
N LYS A 105 10.40 -10.14 -4.27
CA LYS A 105 10.08 -9.28 -5.42
C LYS A 105 11.16 -8.22 -5.58
N LYS A 106 11.61 -8.06 -6.82
CA LYS A 106 12.50 -6.97 -7.22
C LYS A 106 11.78 -5.65 -6.99
N GLN A 107 12.46 -4.69 -6.38
CA GLN A 107 11.95 -3.34 -6.14
C GLN A 107 13.02 -2.31 -6.51
N ASP A 108 12.61 -1.05 -6.57
CA ASP A 108 13.53 0.08 -6.67
C ASP A 108 14.46 0.16 -5.46
N LYS A 109 15.61 0.82 -5.64
CA LYS A 109 16.59 1.01 -4.55
C LYS A 109 16.11 2.03 -3.53
N GLU A 110 15.36 3.02 -3.99
CA GLU A 110 14.78 4.05 -3.13
C GLU A 110 13.59 3.46 -2.38
N LEU A 111 13.52 3.74 -1.07
CA LEU A 111 12.41 3.28 -0.26
C LEU A 111 11.14 4.05 -0.62
N SER A 112 10.03 3.33 -0.55
CA SER A 112 8.70 3.83 -0.86
C SER A 112 7.67 3.10 0.00
N GLU A 113 6.41 3.46 -0.11
CA GLU A 113 5.30 2.80 0.56
C GLU A 113 5.23 1.29 0.25
N ILE A 114 5.74 0.83 -0.89
CA ILE A 114 5.76 -0.62 -1.19
C ILE A 114 6.77 -1.35 -0.29
N HIS A 115 7.85 -0.68 0.13
CA HIS A 115 8.84 -1.26 1.05
C HIS A 115 8.27 -1.48 2.45
N TYR A 116 7.27 -0.70 2.88
CA TYR A 116 6.53 -0.95 4.11
C TYR A 116 5.92 -2.36 4.11
N TYR A 117 5.24 -2.77 3.04
CA TYR A 117 4.65 -4.12 2.95
C TYR A 117 5.67 -5.25 2.87
N LYS A 118 6.83 -4.99 2.25
CA LYS A 118 7.97 -5.90 2.31
C LYS A 118 8.48 -6.07 3.74
N ALA A 119 8.61 -4.97 4.49
CA ALA A 119 9.02 -4.99 5.89
C ALA A 119 7.99 -5.72 6.78
N LEU A 120 6.70 -5.52 6.55
CA LEU A 120 5.64 -6.29 7.23
C LEU A 120 5.78 -7.80 6.95
N SER A 121 6.06 -8.16 5.69
CA SER A 121 6.29 -9.57 5.31
C SER A 121 7.56 -10.14 5.95
N LEU A 122 8.64 -9.35 6.04
CA LEU A 122 9.86 -9.72 6.78
C LEU A 122 9.55 -9.98 8.26
N ALA A 123 8.76 -9.11 8.88
CA ALA A 123 8.37 -9.27 10.28
C ALA A 123 7.56 -10.55 10.50
N LYS A 124 6.61 -10.85 9.60
CA LYS A 124 5.84 -12.11 9.60
C LYS A 124 6.70 -13.36 9.43
N LEU A 125 7.82 -13.25 8.71
CA LEU A 125 8.83 -14.32 8.58
C LEU A 125 9.85 -14.35 9.74
N GLY A 126 9.64 -13.56 10.80
CA GLY A 126 10.53 -13.50 11.97
C GLY A 126 11.79 -12.64 11.79
N ARG A 127 11.97 -11.99 10.63
CA ARG A 127 13.13 -11.14 10.31
C ARG A 127 12.92 -9.71 10.80
N LYS A 128 12.64 -9.56 12.09
CA LYS A 128 12.20 -8.30 12.73
C LYS A 128 13.23 -7.17 12.61
N ASP A 129 14.54 -7.47 12.72
CA ASP A 129 15.58 -6.44 12.63
C ASP A 129 15.66 -5.81 11.23
N GLU A 130 15.47 -6.61 10.19
CA GLU A 130 15.44 -6.11 8.81
C GLU A 130 14.19 -5.27 8.55
N ALA A 131 13.05 -5.69 9.10
CA ALA A 131 11.81 -4.90 9.04
C ALA A 131 11.99 -3.52 9.70
N LYS A 132 12.55 -3.49 10.92
CA LYS A 132 12.84 -2.23 11.65
C LYS A 132 13.75 -1.28 10.88
N ARG A 133 14.78 -1.79 10.20
CA ARG A 133 15.65 -0.95 9.36
C ARG A 133 14.87 -0.26 8.24
N ILE A 134 13.95 -0.97 7.59
CA ILE A 134 13.10 -0.39 6.55
C ILE A 134 12.15 0.66 7.15
N PHE A 135 11.48 0.34 8.25
CA PHE A 135 10.57 1.30 8.91
C PHE A 135 11.27 2.59 9.32
N ASN A 136 12.45 2.49 9.93
CA ASN A 136 13.26 3.66 10.27
C ASN A 136 13.72 4.44 9.03
N GLY A 137 14.05 3.73 7.94
CA GLY A 137 14.37 4.36 6.66
C GLY A 137 13.21 5.16 6.08
N LEU A 138 11.97 4.67 6.21
CA LEU A 138 10.78 5.40 5.76
C LEU A 138 10.56 6.68 6.56
N ILE A 139 10.71 6.62 7.90
CA ILE A 139 10.65 7.80 8.77
C ILE A 139 11.69 8.83 8.35
N HIS A 140 12.95 8.40 8.21
CA HIS A 140 14.06 9.29 7.86
C HIS A 140 13.85 9.98 6.50
N ILE A 141 13.34 9.27 5.49
CA ILE A 141 13.05 9.87 4.18
C ILE A 141 11.94 10.91 4.30
N GLY A 142 10.87 10.61 5.05
CA GLY A 142 9.79 11.57 5.27
C GLY A 142 10.27 12.83 6.00
N GLU A 143 11.07 12.67 7.07
CA GLU A 143 11.67 13.80 7.79
C GLU A 143 12.56 14.67 6.88
N ASN A 144 13.41 14.04 6.06
CA ASN A 144 14.27 14.76 5.12
C ASN A 144 13.46 15.54 4.09
N LYS A 145 12.39 14.95 3.54
CA LYS A 145 11.49 15.61 2.57
C LYS A 145 10.78 16.83 3.18
N LEU A 146 10.42 16.77 4.47
CA LEU A 146 9.85 17.92 5.18
C LEU A 146 10.89 19.01 5.49
N GLY A 147 12.15 18.62 5.74
CA GLY A 147 13.24 19.54 6.07
C GLY A 147 13.84 20.29 4.87
N HIS A 148 13.77 19.73 3.66
CA HIS A 148 14.41 20.31 2.45
C HIS A 148 13.42 20.42 1.26
N PRO A 149 12.32 21.19 1.37
CA PRO A 149 11.26 21.23 0.36
C PRO A 149 11.69 21.85 -0.99
N GLU A 150 12.83 22.57 -1.05
CA GLU A 150 13.27 23.30 -2.24
C GLU A 150 14.04 22.44 -3.26
N GLU A 151 14.68 21.35 -2.84
CA GLU A 151 15.49 20.50 -3.74
C GLU A 151 14.63 19.70 -4.74
N ASP A 152 13.37 19.45 -4.40
CA ASP A 152 12.39 18.72 -5.22
C ASP A 152 11.63 19.63 -6.21
N PHE A 153 11.80 20.95 -6.14
CA PHE A 153 11.02 21.91 -6.94
C PHE A 153 11.48 21.98 -8.41
N PHE A 154 12.70 21.52 -8.71
CA PHE A 154 13.30 21.60 -10.06
C PHE A 154 13.03 20.42 -10.99
N ALA A 155 12.22 19.42 -10.58
CA ALA A 155 11.80 18.32 -11.45
C ALA A 155 10.78 18.81 -12.51
N LYS A 156 11.31 19.09 -13.70
CA LYS A 156 10.66 19.61 -14.91
C LYS A 156 9.59 18.64 -15.51
N PHE A 157 8.47 19.26 -15.93
CA PHE A 157 7.48 18.80 -16.92
C PHE A 157 6.93 17.35 -16.79
N GLY A 158 5.99 17.20 -15.86
CA GLY A 158 4.98 16.14 -15.72
C GLY A 158 3.96 16.63 -14.70
N GLU A 159 2.70 16.13 -14.68
CA GLU A 159 1.62 16.59 -13.79
C GLU A 159 2.15 17.02 -12.40
N LYS A 160 2.11 18.33 -12.12
CA LYS A 160 2.80 18.90 -10.96
C LYS A 160 2.06 18.49 -9.68
N GLN A 161 2.64 17.57 -8.91
CA GLN A 161 2.33 17.44 -7.48
C GLN A 161 2.50 18.82 -6.83
N THR A 162 1.51 19.24 -6.05
CA THR A 162 1.57 20.48 -5.28
C THR A 162 2.57 20.33 -4.14
N PRO A 163 3.09 21.44 -3.56
CA PRO A 163 3.90 21.37 -2.34
C PRO A 163 3.19 20.63 -1.20
N ASP A 164 1.86 20.75 -1.10
CA ASP A 164 1.07 20.06 -0.09
C ASP A 164 0.96 18.56 -0.39
N ASP A 165 0.85 18.15 -1.66
CA ASP A 165 0.91 16.72 -2.04
C ASP A 165 2.26 16.10 -1.63
N LYS A 166 3.37 16.80 -1.86
CA LYS A 166 4.71 16.31 -1.47
C LYS A 166 4.84 16.18 0.05
N LYS A 167 4.32 17.16 0.80
CA LYS A 167 4.30 17.08 2.27
C LYS A 167 3.39 15.95 2.75
N ALA A 168 2.24 15.75 2.11
CA ALA A 168 1.34 14.64 2.41
C ALA A 168 2.04 13.30 2.22
N ASP A 169 2.77 13.12 1.11
CA ASP A 169 3.57 11.91 0.84
C ASP A 169 4.67 11.72 1.90
N ALA A 170 5.33 12.80 2.34
CA ALA A 170 6.35 12.74 3.39
C ALA A 170 5.77 12.29 4.74
N TYR A 171 4.66 12.91 5.17
CA TYR A 171 3.93 12.48 6.36
C TYR A 171 3.40 11.05 6.24
N PHE A 172 2.96 10.64 5.05
CA PHE A 172 2.52 9.26 4.82
C PHE A 172 3.67 8.26 5.04
N LEU A 173 4.87 8.53 4.53
CA LEU A 173 6.05 7.67 4.77
C LEU A 173 6.42 7.58 6.26
N MET A 174 6.40 8.71 6.97
CA MET A 174 6.61 8.72 8.42
C MET A 174 5.54 7.90 9.14
N GLY A 175 4.28 8.08 8.78
CA GLY A 175 3.15 7.33 9.32
C GLY A 175 3.29 5.82 9.11
N LEU A 176 3.71 5.38 7.92
CA LEU A 176 3.98 3.96 7.63
C LEU A 176 5.14 3.41 8.48
N GLY A 177 6.23 4.16 8.62
CA GLY A 177 7.37 3.72 9.41
C GLY A 177 7.04 3.63 10.91
N ASN A 178 6.37 4.65 11.46
CA ASN A 178 5.91 4.66 12.85
C ASN A 178 4.91 3.53 13.12
N LEU A 179 3.97 3.31 12.19
CA LEU A 179 3.02 2.21 12.25
C LEU A 179 3.74 0.86 12.24
N GLY A 180 4.73 0.73 11.37
CA GLY A 180 5.62 -0.42 11.31
C GLY A 180 6.35 -0.66 12.63
N ASN A 181 6.84 0.36 13.31
CA ASN A 181 7.51 0.21 14.60
C ASN A 181 6.57 -0.03 15.79
N GLY A 182 5.25 0.00 15.58
CA GLY A 182 4.26 -0.13 16.64
C GLY A 182 4.00 1.17 17.43
N ASP A 183 4.57 2.30 17.01
CA ASP A 183 4.25 3.61 17.57
C ASP A 183 2.94 4.14 16.95
N LEU A 184 1.83 3.65 17.49
CA LEU A 184 0.48 3.93 16.97
C LEU A 184 0.10 5.40 17.13
N GLU A 185 0.63 6.10 18.14
CA GLU A 185 0.31 7.51 18.39
C GLU A 185 0.98 8.40 17.36
N SER A 186 2.29 8.22 17.14
CA SER A 186 3.01 8.96 16.08
C SER A 186 2.46 8.62 14.70
N ALA A 187 2.19 7.34 14.44
CA ALA A 187 1.58 6.91 13.17
C ALA A 187 0.23 7.59 12.90
N ARG A 188 -0.64 7.64 13.91
CA ARG A 188 -1.96 8.29 13.79
C ARG A 188 -1.81 9.77 13.48
N LYS A 189 -0.89 10.47 14.17
CA LYS A 189 -0.62 11.88 13.96
C LYS A 189 -0.14 12.16 12.54
N ASP A 190 0.85 11.41 12.07
CA ASP A 190 1.43 11.60 10.74
C ASP A 190 0.42 11.29 9.63
N LEU A 191 -0.34 10.20 9.76
CA LEU A 191 -1.39 9.85 8.80
C LEU A 191 -2.52 10.89 8.77
N ALA A 192 -2.88 11.47 9.92
CA ALA A 192 -3.85 12.57 9.98
C ALA A 192 -3.35 13.81 9.23
N GLN A 193 -2.08 14.18 9.41
CA GLN A 193 -1.47 15.29 8.67
C GLN A 193 -1.43 15.02 7.16
N ALA A 194 -1.11 13.80 6.73
CA ALA A 194 -1.14 13.42 5.32
C ALA A 194 -2.54 13.59 4.71
N VAL A 195 -3.59 13.19 5.42
CA VAL A 195 -4.99 13.34 4.96
C VAL A 195 -5.46 14.80 4.97
N GLU A 196 -5.00 15.60 5.94
CA GLU A 196 -5.32 17.03 6.01
C GLU A 196 -4.75 17.80 4.81
N LEU A 197 -3.49 17.51 4.46
CA LEU A 197 -2.80 18.12 3.32
C LEU A 197 -3.30 17.61 1.96
N ASN A 198 -3.65 16.33 1.89
CA ASN A 198 -4.20 15.71 0.69
C ASN A 198 -5.37 14.79 1.04
N ILE A 199 -6.59 15.32 0.94
CA ILE A 199 -7.82 14.56 1.14
C ILE A 199 -7.99 13.40 0.13
N ASN A 200 -7.27 13.45 -0.98
CA ASN A 200 -7.22 12.41 -2.01
C ASN A 200 -6.17 11.33 -1.74
N HIS A 201 -5.42 11.40 -0.64
CA HIS A 201 -4.47 10.38 -0.25
C HIS A 201 -5.16 9.11 0.30
N ILE A 202 -5.59 8.23 -0.62
CA ILE A 202 -6.47 7.09 -0.33
C ILE A 202 -5.92 6.15 0.76
N TRP A 203 -4.64 5.79 0.69
CA TRP A 203 -4.03 4.85 1.65
C TRP A 203 -3.81 5.45 3.04
N ALA A 204 -3.40 6.71 3.15
CA ALA A 204 -3.33 7.42 4.41
C ALA A 204 -4.69 7.45 5.12
N ALA A 205 -5.75 7.78 4.38
CA ALA A 205 -7.11 7.77 4.89
C ALA A 205 -7.55 6.36 5.33
N ALA A 206 -7.27 5.33 4.53
CA ALA A 206 -7.63 3.95 4.85
C ALA A 206 -6.93 3.46 6.13
N LEU A 207 -5.61 3.69 6.25
CA LEU A 207 -4.84 3.29 7.43
C LEU A 207 -5.23 4.08 8.68
N LEU A 208 -5.52 5.37 8.55
CA LEU A 208 -5.99 6.19 9.67
C LEU A 208 -7.35 5.69 10.20
N ILE A 209 -8.28 5.34 9.29
CA ILE A 209 -9.56 4.74 9.67
C ILE A 209 -9.34 3.43 10.42
N GLN A 210 -8.45 2.56 9.93
CA GLN A 210 -8.13 1.31 10.61
C GLN A 210 -7.57 1.59 12.01
N LEU A 211 -6.59 2.50 12.14
CA LEU A 211 -5.97 2.86 13.41
C LEU A 211 -6.98 3.41 14.42
N ASN A 212 -7.95 4.19 13.96
CA ASN A 212 -9.02 4.73 14.80
C ASN A 212 -10.02 3.64 15.22
N SER A 213 -10.19 2.59 14.42
CA SER A 213 -11.12 1.48 14.70
C SER A 213 -10.57 0.42 15.66
N GLY A 214 -9.29 0.49 16.05
CA GLY A 214 -8.65 -0.48 16.94
C GLY A 214 -8.50 -1.89 16.37
N LYS A 215 -8.80 -2.09 15.08
CA LYS A 215 -8.56 -3.37 14.39
C LYS A 215 -7.05 -3.56 14.22
N SER A 216 -6.56 -4.79 14.41
CA SER A 216 -5.13 -5.11 14.46
C SER A 216 -4.42 -4.71 13.17
N ILE A 217 -3.54 -3.71 13.23
CA ILE A 217 -2.69 -3.27 12.12
C ILE A 217 -1.21 -3.62 12.40
N SER A 218 -0.90 -4.00 13.64
CA SER A 218 0.41 -4.50 14.01
C SER A 218 0.53 -5.99 13.73
N TYR A 219 1.72 -6.38 13.29
CA TYR A 219 2.14 -7.77 13.07
C TYR A 219 2.64 -8.46 14.34
N ASP A 220 2.60 -7.79 15.50
CA ASP A 220 3.01 -8.34 16.82
C ASP A 220 1.91 -9.13 17.54
N LYS A 221 0.93 -9.70 16.81
CA LYS A 221 0.04 -10.72 17.37
C LYS A 221 0.73 -12.08 17.43
#